data_AF-A0A1A9QDE4-F1
#
_entry.id   AF-A0A1A9QDE4-F1
#
_cell.length_a   1.000
_cell.length_b   1.000
_cell.length_c   1.000
_cell.angle_alpha   90.00
_cell.angle_beta   90.00
_cell.angle_gamma   90.00
#
_symmetry.space_group_name_H-M   'P 1'
#
loop_
_entity.id
_entity.type
_entity.pdbx_description
1 polymer ?
#
loop_
_entity_poly.entity_id
_entity_poly.type
_entity_poly.pdbx_seq_one_letter_code
_entity_poly.pdbx_strand_id
1 'polypeptide(L)'
;MALSTKNIALIGGGASAIAGGSAGTYYLLQDKTIEHRLASEGITLINGKDEYEAAFMERRNNEAFRTTIGNVNADTTSENGWGILKKWCEDNLKLDLSEKNVKNTLPKVKEYCAKPSLDIETRYIKLGKKLITENGWKEKYRTLKSGNNNIDQEIGIVSSAIADDSDNTKAGKALQKWCNQKIKTPLVQDKTDEIWKKVETRCLQP
;
A
#
# COMPACT_ATOMS: atom_id res chain seq x y z
N MET A 1 51.99 41.76 -49.68
CA MET A 1 52.63 40.51 -49.17
C MET A 1 51.60 39.41 -49.20
N ALA A 2 52.09 38.20 -49.43
CA ALA A 2 51.38 37.05 -49.97
C ALA A 2 50.61 36.20 -48.94
N LEU A 3 49.58 35.50 -49.46
CA LEU A 3 49.00 34.20 -49.06
C LEU A 3 48.27 34.15 -47.69
N SER A 4 47.15 33.45 -47.51
CA SER A 4 46.75 32.18 -48.10
C SER A 4 45.24 31.98 -48.07
N THR A 5 44.72 31.55 -49.21
CA THR A 5 43.39 31.00 -49.48
C THR A 5 43.17 29.68 -48.74
N LYS A 6 41.96 29.47 -48.19
CA LYS A 6 41.36 28.13 -48.07
C LYS A 6 39.88 28.23 -48.46
N ASN A 7 39.59 27.80 -49.68
CA ASN A 7 38.25 27.49 -50.15
C ASN A 7 37.79 26.18 -49.50
N ILE A 8 36.64 26.19 -48.81
CA ILE A 8 35.81 24.99 -48.67
C ILE A 8 34.41 25.38 -49.14
N ALA A 9 34.16 25.06 -50.40
CA ALA A 9 32.84 24.99 -50.97
C ALA A 9 32.23 23.63 -50.61
N LEU A 10 31.11 23.63 -49.91
CA LEU A 10 30.11 22.56 -50.00
C LEU A 10 28.75 23.23 -50.13
N ILE A 11 28.35 23.36 -51.40
CA ILE A 11 26.99 23.61 -51.83
C ILE A 11 26.22 22.31 -51.55
N GLY A 12 25.23 22.39 -50.67
CA GLY A 12 24.25 21.34 -50.41
C GLY A 12 23.01 22.00 -49.87
N GLY A 13 22.11 22.39 -50.78
CA GLY A 13 20.88 23.11 -50.46
C GLY A 13 19.96 22.33 -49.52
N GLY A 14 19.25 23.08 -48.67
CA GLY A 14 18.23 22.53 -47.80
C GLY A 14 17.99 23.42 -46.60
N ALA A 15 17.33 24.57 -46.82
CA ALA A 15 16.63 25.24 -45.74
C ALA A 15 15.45 24.35 -45.31
N SER A 16 15.66 23.45 -44.34
CA SER A 16 14.57 22.93 -43.54
C SER A 16 14.51 23.75 -42.26
N ALA A 17 13.60 24.72 -42.25
CA ALA A 17 13.06 25.23 -41.01
C ALA A 17 12.68 24.01 -40.15
N ILE A 18 13.26 23.89 -38.96
CA ILE A 18 12.76 22.95 -37.95
C ILE A 18 11.44 23.56 -37.44
N ALA A 19 10.41 23.43 -38.25
CA ALA A 19 9.01 23.63 -37.91
C ALA A 19 8.38 22.23 -37.98
N GLY A 20 8.51 21.46 -36.91
CA GLY A 20 7.99 20.09 -36.90
C GLY A 20 8.39 19.34 -35.65
N GLY A 21 7.61 19.49 -34.57
CA GLY A 21 7.84 18.72 -33.35
C GLY A 21 6.94 19.09 -32.17
N SER A 22 5.65 19.33 -32.37
CA SER A 22 4.74 19.60 -31.22
C SER A 22 3.35 19.00 -31.32
N ALA A 23 3.10 18.08 -32.27
CA ALA A 23 1.84 17.31 -32.31
C ALA A 23 2.03 15.81 -32.00
N GLY A 24 3.22 15.25 -32.29
CA GLY A 24 3.50 13.81 -32.12
C GLY A 24 3.66 13.37 -30.66
N THR A 25 4.13 14.25 -29.77
CA THR A 25 4.27 13.93 -28.34
C THR A 25 2.91 13.91 -27.63
N TYR A 26 1.96 14.74 -28.03
CA TYR A 26 0.64 14.81 -27.37
C TYR A 26 -0.18 13.52 -27.54
N TYR A 27 -0.10 12.87 -28.70
CA TYR A 27 -0.78 11.58 -28.94
C TYR A 27 -0.10 10.38 -28.27
N LEU A 28 1.21 10.46 -28.00
CA LEU A 28 1.96 9.43 -27.28
C LEU A 28 1.79 9.52 -25.76
N LEU A 29 1.36 10.68 -25.25
CA LEU A 29 1.10 10.95 -23.83
C LEU A 29 -0.36 10.74 -23.42
N GLN A 30 -1.26 10.40 -24.35
CA GLN A 30 -2.64 10.10 -23.98
C GLN A 30 -2.73 8.71 -23.35
N ASP A 31 -3.20 8.69 -22.11
CA ASP A 31 -3.55 7.46 -21.41
C ASP A 31 -4.62 6.71 -22.22
N LYS A 32 -4.26 5.55 -22.78
CA LYS A 32 -5.17 4.76 -23.61
C LYS A 32 -6.02 3.79 -22.80
N THR A 33 -5.52 3.40 -21.64
CA THR A 33 -6.14 2.41 -20.76
C THR A 33 -6.09 2.88 -19.32
N ILE A 34 -6.85 2.22 -18.45
CA ILE A 34 -6.79 2.42 -17.01
C ILE A 34 -5.35 2.23 -16.50
N GLU A 35 -4.62 1.23 -16.98
CA GLU A 35 -3.21 1.03 -16.61
C GLU A 35 -2.32 2.26 -16.91
N HIS A 36 -2.40 2.78 -18.13
CA HIS A 36 -1.62 3.97 -18.51
C HIS A 36 -1.96 5.17 -17.61
N ARG A 37 -3.26 5.36 -17.33
CA ARG A 37 -3.74 6.42 -16.45
C ARG A 37 -3.19 6.31 -15.03
N LEU A 38 -3.15 5.10 -14.48
CA LEU A 38 -2.61 4.88 -13.15
C LEU A 38 -1.10 5.14 -13.12
N ALA A 39 -0.38 4.71 -14.17
CA ALA A 39 1.04 5.00 -14.32
C ALA A 39 1.34 6.51 -14.45
N SER A 40 0.53 7.26 -15.21
CA SER A 40 0.66 8.72 -15.34
C SER A 40 0.34 9.47 -14.05
N GLU A 41 -0.52 8.90 -13.19
CA GLU A 41 -0.77 9.36 -11.82
C GLU A 41 0.31 8.91 -10.80
N GLY A 42 1.35 8.20 -11.24
CA GLY A 42 2.43 7.72 -10.37
C GLY A 42 2.05 6.54 -9.47
N ILE A 43 0.95 5.85 -9.77
CA ILE A 43 0.45 4.72 -8.99
C ILE A 43 1.20 3.47 -9.41
N THR A 44 1.90 2.85 -8.46
CA THR A 44 2.54 1.54 -8.68
C THR A 44 1.50 0.44 -8.55
N LEU A 45 1.38 -0.40 -9.57
CA LEU A 45 0.46 -1.55 -9.60
C LEU A 45 1.07 -2.78 -8.92
N ILE A 46 0.20 -3.68 -8.46
CA ILE A 46 0.57 -5.00 -7.96
C ILE A 46 1.23 -5.81 -9.09
N ASN A 47 2.36 -6.46 -8.81
CA ASN A 47 3.06 -7.29 -9.80
C ASN A 47 3.47 -8.69 -9.30
N GLY A 48 3.28 -8.98 -8.01
CA GLY A 48 3.70 -10.24 -7.38
C GLY A 48 2.57 -10.99 -6.69
N LYS A 49 2.76 -12.30 -6.52
CA LYS A 49 1.81 -13.16 -5.78
C LYS A 49 1.60 -12.66 -4.34
N ASP A 50 2.67 -12.43 -3.60
CA ASP A 50 2.62 -11.98 -2.20
C ASP A 50 1.88 -10.64 -2.06
N GLU A 51 2.03 -9.75 -3.05
CA GLU A 51 1.30 -8.49 -3.10
C GLU A 51 -0.19 -8.71 -3.37
N TYR A 52 -0.56 -9.61 -4.29
CA TYR A 52 -1.98 -9.96 -4.49
C TYR A 52 -2.59 -10.63 -3.26
N GLU A 53 -1.85 -11.50 -2.58
CA GLU A 53 -2.28 -12.10 -1.32
C GLU A 53 -2.52 -11.04 -0.25
N ALA A 54 -1.58 -10.09 -0.08
CA ALA A 54 -1.71 -9.01 0.89
C ALA A 54 -2.91 -8.09 0.57
N ALA A 55 -3.07 -7.70 -0.69
CA ALA A 55 -4.16 -6.84 -1.13
C ALA A 55 -5.54 -7.50 -0.94
N PHE A 56 -5.62 -8.81 -1.22
CA PHE A 56 -6.82 -9.60 -0.97
C PHE A 56 -7.14 -9.70 0.52
N MET A 57 -6.17 -10.09 1.33
CA MET A 57 -6.36 -10.24 2.78
C MET A 57 -6.81 -8.95 3.45
N GLU A 58 -6.26 -7.81 3.04
CA GLU A 58 -6.67 -6.51 3.56
C GLU A 58 -8.16 -6.19 3.33
N ARG A 59 -8.76 -6.71 2.25
CA ARG A 59 -10.11 -6.33 1.80
C ARG A 59 -11.12 -7.46 1.86
N ARG A 60 -10.74 -8.70 2.19
CA ARG A 60 -11.64 -9.85 2.17
C ARG A 60 -12.90 -9.67 3.03
N ASN A 61 -12.84 -8.87 4.09
CA ASN A 61 -13.98 -8.58 4.97
C ASN A 61 -14.92 -7.50 4.41
N ASN A 62 -14.50 -6.73 3.40
CA ASN A 62 -15.32 -5.71 2.74
C ASN A 62 -16.26 -6.35 1.72
N GLU A 63 -17.58 -6.21 1.93
CA GLU A 63 -18.60 -6.77 1.04
C GLU A 63 -18.57 -6.17 -0.36
N ALA A 64 -18.40 -4.85 -0.49
CA ALA A 64 -18.35 -4.19 -1.79
C ALA A 64 -17.14 -4.66 -2.63
N PHE A 65 -16.02 -4.93 -1.97
CA PHE A 65 -14.84 -5.55 -2.59
C PHE A 65 -15.18 -6.96 -3.10
N ARG A 66 -15.70 -7.83 -2.23
CA ARG A 66 -16.07 -9.21 -2.58
C ARG A 66 -17.04 -9.27 -3.77
N THR A 67 -18.08 -8.43 -3.72
CA THR A 67 -19.07 -8.31 -4.80
C THR A 67 -18.45 -7.80 -6.10
N THR A 68 -17.46 -6.90 -6.00
CA THR A 68 -16.80 -6.36 -7.20
C THR A 68 -15.90 -7.39 -7.88
N ILE A 69 -15.07 -8.10 -7.13
CA ILE A 69 -14.11 -9.05 -7.71
C ILE A 69 -14.74 -10.41 -8.02
N GLY A 70 -15.89 -10.71 -7.40
CA GLY A 70 -16.67 -11.92 -7.61
C GLY A 70 -16.06 -13.17 -6.96
N ASN A 71 -16.86 -14.23 -6.82
CA ASN A 71 -16.44 -15.59 -6.41
C ASN A 71 -15.62 -15.69 -5.12
N VAL A 72 -15.80 -14.77 -4.17
CA VAL A 72 -15.13 -14.79 -2.86
C VAL A 72 -16.12 -14.51 -1.73
N ASN A 73 -15.90 -15.15 -0.58
CA ASN A 73 -16.61 -14.91 0.68
C ASN A 73 -15.61 -14.57 1.79
N ALA A 74 -16.10 -14.29 3.01
CA ALA A 74 -15.24 -13.93 4.14
C ALA A 74 -14.26 -15.07 4.54
N ASP A 75 -14.63 -16.32 4.27
CA ASP A 75 -13.85 -17.52 4.62
C ASP A 75 -12.83 -17.91 3.53
N THR A 76 -12.81 -17.19 2.41
CA THR A 76 -11.87 -17.47 1.32
C THR A 76 -10.44 -17.21 1.77
N THR A 77 -9.59 -18.22 1.66
CA THR A 77 -8.18 -18.14 2.05
C THR A 77 -7.39 -17.26 1.08
N SER A 78 -6.25 -16.73 1.52
CA SER A 78 -5.34 -15.97 0.65
C SER A 78 -4.98 -16.75 -0.61
N GLU A 79 -4.61 -18.03 -0.46
CA GLU A 79 -4.22 -18.96 -1.52
C GLU A 79 -5.25 -19.11 -2.64
N ASN A 80 -6.54 -19.02 -2.30
CA ASN A 80 -7.64 -19.14 -3.26
C ASN A 80 -8.12 -17.77 -3.78
N GLY A 81 -8.03 -16.72 -2.96
CA GLY A 81 -8.54 -15.39 -3.28
C GLY A 81 -7.61 -14.54 -4.15
N TRP A 82 -6.28 -14.70 -4.02
CA TRP A 82 -5.32 -13.83 -4.72
C TRP A 82 -5.41 -13.97 -6.25
N GLY A 83 -5.65 -15.19 -6.76
CA GLY A 83 -5.77 -15.45 -8.19
C GLY A 83 -7.01 -14.81 -8.81
N ILE A 84 -8.09 -14.72 -8.04
CA ILE A 84 -9.33 -14.06 -8.43
C ILE A 84 -9.10 -12.54 -8.53
N LEU A 85 -8.48 -11.95 -7.52
CA LEU A 85 -8.11 -10.53 -7.54
C LEU A 85 -7.16 -10.22 -8.69
N LYS A 86 -6.13 -11.06 -8.92
CA LYS A 86 -5.19 -10.91 -10.03
C LYS A 86 -5.91 -10.88 -11.37
N LYS A 87 -6.76 -11.86 -11.62
CA LYS A 87 -7.54 -11.93 -12.85
C LYS A 87 -8.42 -10.69 -13.02
N TRP A 88 -9.13 -10.29 -11.97
CA TRP A 88 -9.97 -9.09 -12.01
C TRP A 88 -9.16 -7.83 -12.35
N CYS A 89 -8.00 -7.65 -11.73
CA CYS A 89 -7.10 -6.53 -12.02
C CYS A 89 -6.61 -6.56 -13.47
N GLU A 90 -6.11 -7.70 -13.95
CA GLU A 90 -5.58 -7.85 -15.31
C GLU A 90 -6.64 -7.60 -16.39
N ASP A 91 -7.90 -8.00 -16.12
CA ASP A 91 -9.02 -7.79 -17.02
C ASP A 91 -9.46 -6.31 -17.05
N ASN A 92 -9.44 -5.61 -15.90
CA ASN A 92 -9.89 -4.21 -15.81
C ASN A 92 -8.81 -3.17 -16.15
N LEU A 93 -7.53 -3.47 -15.93
CA LEU A 93 -6.41 -2.56 -16.26
C LEU A 93 -6.30 -2.25 -17.76
N LYS A 94 -6.73 -3.19 -18.61
CA LYS A 94 -6.71 -3.10 -20.07
C LYS A 94 -7.88 -2.33 -20.66
N LEU A 95 -8.87 -1.97 -19.85
CA LEU A 95 -10.04 -1.24 -20.32
C LEU A 95 -9.67 0.18 -20.73
N ASP A 96 -10.42 0.70 -21.70
CA ASP A 96 -10.28 2.06 -22.20
C ASP A 96 -10.72 3.11 -21.17
N LEU A 97 -10.41 4.38 -21.44
CA LEU A 97 -10.83 5.52 -20.63
C LEU A 97 -12.18 6.10 -21.06
N SER A 98 -13.14 5.23 -21.43
CA SER A 98 -14.52 5.67 -21.62
C SER A 98 -15.09 6.27 -20.32
N GLU A 99 -16.04 7.21 -20.44
CA GLU A 99 -16.64 7.90 -19.28
C GLU A 99 -17.16 6.90 -18.22
N LYS A 100 -17.78 5.80 -18.68
CA LYS A 100 -18.25 4.71 -17.83
C LYS A 100 -17.11 4.08 -17.02
N ASN A 101 -15.98 3.79 -17.66
CA ASN A 101 -14.84 3.13 -17.02
C ASN A 101 -14.10 4.08 -16.07
N VAL A 102 -13.93 5.34 -16.47
CA VAL A 102 -13.35 6.38 -15.60
C VAL A 102 -14.20 6.59 -14.35
N LYS A 103 -15.53 6.58 -14.47
CA LYS A 103 -16.43 6.80 -13.33
C LYS A 103 -16.55 5.58 -12.41
N ASN A 104 -16.63 4.37 -12.96
CA ASN A 104 -17.03 3.19 -12.19
C ASN A 104 -15.90 2.19 -11.93
N THR A 105 -14.93 2.10 -12.84
CA THR A 105 -13.91 1.04 -12.82
C THR A 105 -12.57 1.58 -12.33
N LEU A 106 -12.11 2.71 -12.85
CA LEU A 106 -10.84 3.34 -12.49
C LEU A 106 -10.70 3.54 -10.96
N PRO A 107 -11.70 4.04 -10.21
CA PRO A 107 -11.57 4.19 -8.76
C PRO A 107 -11.36 2.84 -8.05
N LYS A 108 -12.03 1.78 -8.51
CA LYS A 108 -11.93 0.44 -7.92
C LYS A 108 -10.60 -0.22 -8.27
N VAL A 109 -10.13 -0.08 -9.51
CA VAL A 109 -8.81 -0.58 -9.92
C VAL A 109 -7.71 0.15 -9.14
N LYS A 110 -7.83 1.47 -9.00
CA LYS A 110 -6.93 2.28 -8.17
C LYS A 110 -6.90 1.79 -6.72
N GLU A 111 -8.05 1.41 -6.17
CA GLU A 111 -8.16 0.95 -4.79
C GLU A 111 -7.67 -0.49 -4.58
N TYR A 112 -7.91 -1.39 -5.54
CA TYR A 112 -7.73 -2.84 -5.37
C TYR A 112 -6.48 -3.40 -6.04
N CYS A 113 -5.97 -2.72 -7.08
CA CYS A 113 -4.84 -3.18 -7.90
C CYS A 113 -3.58 -2.33 -7.71
N ALA A 114 -3.65 -1.28 -6.89
CA ALA A 114 -2.46 -0.55 -6.46
C ALA A 114 -1.67 -1.38 -5.44
N LYS A 115 -0.34 -1.21 -5.46
CA LYS A 115 0.59 -1.95 -4.61
C LYS A 115 0.22 -1.78 -3.11
N PRO A 116 -0.13 -2.87 -2.41
CA PRO A 116 -0.55 -2.79 -1.02
C PRO A 116 0.64 -2.49 -0.11
N SER A 117 0.36 -2.34 1.18
CA SER A 117 1.41 -2.46 2.19
C SER A 117 1.69 -3.94 2.43
N LEU A 118 2.96 -4.34 2.54
CA LEU A 118 3.32 -5.75 2.76
C LEU A 118 3.36 -6.12 4.25
N ASP A 119 3.57 -5.12 5.11
CA ASP A 119 3.59 -5.25 6.56
C ASP A 119 2.62 -4.27 7.23
N ILE A 120 2.34 -4.53 8.51
CA ILE A 120 1.40 -3.77 9.31
C ILE A 120 1.89 -2.33 9.54
N GLU A 121 3.20 -2.11 9.66
CA GLU A 121 3.80 -0.79 9.86
C GLU A 121 3.50 0.14 8.69
N THR A 122 3.88 -0.30 7.49
CA THR A 122 3.71 0.44 6.24
C THR A 122 2.23 0.72 5.97
N ARG A 123 1.32 -0.19 6.34
CA ARG A 123 -0.12 0.03 6.28
C ARG A 123 -0.53 1.24 7.12
N TYR A 124 -0.19 1.26 8.40
CA TYR A 124 -0.62 2.33 9.29
C TYR A 124 0.04 3.68 8.98
N ILE A 125 1.30 3.67 8.53
CA ILE A 125 1.98 4.88 8.03
C ILE A 125 1.21 5.47 6.84
N LYS A 126 0.81 4.65 5.84
CA LYS A 126 -0.01 5.11 4.70
C LYS A 126 -1.36 5.68 5.13
N LEU A 127 -1.95 5.16 6.22
CA LEU A 127 -3.20 5.66 6.81
C LEU A 127 -2.99 6.93 7.67
N GLY A 128 -1.78 7.48 7.73
CA GLY A 128 -1.44 8.65 8.55
C GLY A 128 -1.44 8.37 10.05
N LYS A 129 -1.50 7.10 10.45
CA LYS A 129 -1.44 6.69 11.85
C LYS A 129 0.00 6.71 12.33
N LYS A 130 0.18 7.06 13.61
CA LYS A 130 1.49 7.17 14.25
C LYS A 130 1.62 6.16 15.37
N LEU A 131 2.81 5.59 15.52
CA LEU A 131 3.14 4.73 16.65
C LEU A 131 3.25 5.54 17.93
N ILE A 132 3.02 4.87 19.05
CA ILE A 132 3.23 5.44 20.37
C ILE A 132 4.70 5.82 20.54
N THR A 133 4.93 7.05 21.00
CA THR A 133 6.27 7.57 21.32
C THR A 133 6.82 6.89 22.57
N GLU A 134 8.14 6.91 22.77
CA GLU A 134 8.82 6.22 23.88
C GLU A 134 8.21 6.45 25.27
N ASN A 135 7.72 7.67 25.53
CA ASN A 135 7.12 8.02 26.83
C ASN A 135 5.63 7.68 26.96
N GLY A 136 4.97 7.27 25.88
CA GLY A 136 3.52 7.02 25.84
C GLY A 136 3.12 5.58 26.18
N TRP A 137 4.07 4.64 26.22
CA TRP A 137 3.76 3.21 26.37
C TRP A 137 3.18 2.85 27.74
N LYS A 138 3.64 3.50 28.80
CA LYS A 138 3.11 3.34 30.16
C LYS A 138 1.62 3.70 30.21
N GLU A 139 1.27 4.85 29.64
CA GLU A 139 -0.11 5.34 29.66
C GLU A 139 -1.01 4.50 28.76
N LYS A 140 -0.54 4.14 27.56
CA LYS A 140 -1.29 3.23 26.69
C LYS A 140 -1.61 1.91 27.39
N TYR A 141 -0.62 1.30 28.07
CA TYR A 141 -0.85 0.06 28.81
C TYR A 141 -1.94 0.21 29.86
N ARG A 142 -1.95 1.33 30.62
CA ARG A 142 -3.01 1.60 31.60
C ARG A 142 -4.39 1.64 30.98
N THR A 143 -4.54 2.41 29.90
CA THR A 143 -5.81 2.49 29.17
C THR A 143 -6.28 1.11 28.71
N LEU A 144 -5.37 0.29 28.17
CA LEU A 144 -5.69 -1.06 27.73
C LEU A 144 -6.07 -1.98 28.88
N LYS A 145 -5.35 -1.91 30.01
CA LYS A 145 -5.61 -2.75 31.19
C LYS A 145 -6.96 -2.45 31.82
N SER A 146 -7.38 -1.18 31.85
CA SER A 146 -8.71 -0.79 32.32
C SER A 146 -9.85 -1.31 31.44
N GLY A 147 -9.58 -1.63 30.18
CA GLY A 147 -10.57 -2.15 29.22
C GLY A 147 -10.43 -3.64 28.85
N ASN A 148 -9.34 -4.32 29.25
CA ASN A 148 -9.06 -5.70 28.86
C ASN A 148 -8.22 -6.45 29.91
N ASN A 149 -8.78 -7.53 30.45
CA ASN A 149 -8.19 -8.28 31.56
C ASN A 149 -7.00 -9.19 31.13
N ASN A 150 -6.87 -9.52 29.83
CA ASN A 150 -5.91 -10.50 29.32
C ASN A 150 -4.66 -9.90 28.68
N ILE A 151 -4.51 -8.57 28.68
CA ILE A 151 -3.37 -7.90 28.03
C ILE A 151 -2.02 -8.41 28.54
N ASP A 152 -1.91 -8.70 29.85
CA ASP A 152 -0.68 -9.18 30.50
C ASP A 152 -0.18 -10.48 29.89
N GLN A 153 -1.07 -11.47 29.72
CA GLN A 153 -0.73 -12.77 29.13
C GLN A 153 -0.27 -12.60 27.68
N GLU A 154 -0.97 -11.76 26.92
CA GLU A 154 -0.67 -11.57 25.50
C GLU A 154 0.64 -10.85 25.22
N ILE A 155 1.07 -9.96 26.13
CA ILE A 155 2.38 -9.28 26.05
C ILE A 155 3.48 -10.00 26.83
N GLY A 156 3.19 -11.20 27.37
CA GLY A 156 4.17 -12.08 28.01
C GLY A 156 4.55 -11.69 29.43
N ILE A 157 3.67 -11.01 30.17
CA ILE A 157 3.83 -10.71 31.59
C ILE A 157 3.13 -11.79 32.42
N VAL A 158 3.88 -12.45 33.30
CA VAL A 158 3.31 -13.37 34.30
C VAL A 158 2.76 -12.52 35.45
N SER A 159 1.48 -12.71 35.78
CA SER A 159 0.63 -11.77 36.56
C SER A 159 1.00 -11.56 38.03
N SER A 160 2.08 -12.17 38.55
CA SER A 160 2.51 -11.97 39.93
C SER A 160 3.30 -10.67 40.17
N ALA A 161 3.41 -9.78 39.17
CA ALA A 161 4.36 -8.67 39.17
C ALA A 161 3.75 -7.28 38.88
N ILE A 162 2.45 -7.05 39.08
CA ILE A 162 1.86 -5.72 38.83
C ILE A 162 0.95 -5.29 39.99
N ALA A 163 1.56 -4.68 41.01
CA ALA A 163 0.84 -4.05 42.11
C ALA A 163 1.05 -2.52 42.16
N ASP A 164 2.14 -1.99 41.57
CA ASP A 164 2.55 -0.59 41.72
C ASP A 164 2.93 0.16 40.42
N ASP A 165 3.13 1.48 40.51
CA ASP A 165 3.50 2.38 39.39
C ASP A 165 4.77 1.95 38.62
N SER A 166 5.73 1.32 39.34
CA SER A 166 6.94 0.76 38.74
C SER A 166 6.64 -0.41 37.79
N ASP A 167 5.56 -1.14 38.04
CA ASP A 167 5.16 -2.30 37.26
C ASP A 167 4.42 -1.88 35.97
N ASN A 168 3.70 -0.76 36.01
CA ASN A 168 3.15 -0.13 34.79
C ASN A 168 4.25 0.30 33.81
N THR A 169 5.42 0.70 34.33
CA THR A 169 6.58 1.04 33.48
C THR A 169 7.17 -0.20 32.82
N LYS A 170 7.31 -1.31 33.57
CA LYS A 170 7.74 -2.61 33.02
C LYS A 170 6.73 -3.13 32.00
N ALA A 171 5.44 -3.01 32.29
CA ALA A 171 4.37 -3.45 31.41
C ALA A 171 4.29 -2.61 30.13
N GLY A 172 4.49 -1.29 30.21
CA GLY A 172 4.64 -0.42 29.05
C GLY A 172 5.82 -0.85 28.15
N LYS A 173 6.97 -1.21 28.73
CA LYS A 173 8.12 -1.74 27.96
C LYS A 173 7.83 -3.10 27.31
N ALA A 174 7.11 -3.99 28.01
CA ALA A 174 6.68 -5.27 27.45
C ALA A 174 5.72 -5.06 26.26
N LEU A 175 4.76 -4.13 26.39
CA LEU A 175 3.87 -3.72 25.32
C LEU A 175 4.63 -3.15 24.12
N GLN A 176 5.59 -2.26 24.36
CA GLN A 176 6.46 -1.71 23.31
C GLN A 176 7.21 -2.82 22.57
N LYS A 177 7.82 -3.76 23.31
CA LYS A 177 8.54 -4.91 22.72
C LYS A 177 7.61 -5.77 21.88
N TRP A 178 6.41 -6.07 22.39
CA TRP A 178 5.40 -6.82 21.66
C TRP A 178 5.01 -6.11 20.36
N CYS A 179 4.75 -4.80 20.43
CA CYS A 179 4.43 -3.99 19.24
C CYS A 179 5.55 -3.99 18.21
N ASN A 180 6.81 -3.79 18.63
CA ASN A 180 7.96 -3.81 17.73
C ASN A 180 8.16 -5.17 17.02
N GLN A 181 7.72 -6.26 17.65
CA GLN A 181 7.75 -7.60 17.05
C GLN A 181 6.57 -7.81 16.08
N LYS A 182 5.36 -7.40 16.46
CA LYS A 182 4.14 -7.68 15.69
C LYS A 182 3.90 -6.72 14.54
N ILE A 183 4.38 -5.48 14.62
CA ILE A 183 4.19 -4.50 13.56
C ILE A 183 4.93 -4.88 12.26
N LYS A 184 5.98 -5.69 12.38
CA LYS A 184 6.77 -6.22 11.25
C LYS A 184 6.18 -7.50 10.66
N THR A 185 5.05 -7.98 11.19
CA THR A 185 4.39 -9.18 10.66
C THR A 185 3.88 -8.88 9.25
N PRO A 186 4.22 -9.72 8.25
CA PRO A 186 3.66 -9.60 6.92
C PRO A 186 2.14 -9.75 6.94
N LEU A 187 1.42 -8.94 6.17
CA LEU A 187 -0.05 -9.01 6.11
C LEU A 187 -0.56 -10.38 5.64
N VAL A 188 0.22 -11.07 4.81
CA VAL A 188 -0.09 -12.41 4.30
C VAL A 188 -0.05 -13.50 5.39
N GLN A 189 0.63 -13.25 6.52
CA GLN A 189 0.76 -14.21 7.62
C GLN A 189 -0.34 -14.08 8.68
N ASP A 190 -1.06 -12.96 8.73
CA ASP A 190 -2.17 -12.74 9.66
C ASP A 190 -3.49 -13.31 9.11
N LYS A 191 -3.60 -14.65 9.13
CA LYS A 191 -4.72 -15.39 8.53
C LYS A 191 -6.09 -15.12 9.20
N THR A 192 -6.11 -14.56 10.41
CA THR A 192 -7.32 -14.37 11.21
C THR A 192 -7.67 -12.91 11.45
N ASP A 193 -6.95 -11.98 10.83
CA ASP A 193 -7.18 -10.56 11.04
C ASP A 193 -7.10 -10.18 12.54
N GLU A 194 -6.27 -10.86 13.32
CA GLU A 194 -6.17 -10.62 14.77
C GLU A 194 -4.97 -9.76 15.12
N ILE A 195 -3.84 -9.95 14.43
CA ILE A 195 -2.60 -9.27 14.78
C ILE A 195 -2.69 -7.80 14.41
N TRP A 196 -3.13 -7.46 13.19
CA TRP A 196 -3.33 -6.08 12.76
C TRP A 196 -4.34 -5.31 13.65
N LYS A 197 -5.52 -5.87 13.98
CA LYS A 197 -6.50 -5.25 14.91
C LYS A 197 -5.91 -5.00 16.29
N LYS A 198 -5.12 -5.96 16.79
CA LYS A 198 -4.42 -5.80 18.07
C LYS A 198 -3.36 -4.69 17.96
N VAL A 199 -2.59 -4.63 16.87
CA VAL A 199 -1.61 -3.56 16.63
C VAL A 199 -2.30 -2.20 16.54
N GLU A 200 -3.44 -2.09 15.86
CA GLU A 200 -4.24 -0.87 15.78
C GLU A 200 -4.58 -0.32 17.16
N THR A 201 -5.12 -1.21 17.98
CA THR A 201 -5.62 -0.86 19.31
C THR A 201 -4.47 -0.55 20.26
N ARG A 202 -3.35 -1.28 20.15
CA ARG A 202 -2.30 -1.34 21.17
C ARG A 202 -1.08 -0.49 20.88
N CYS A 203 -0.72 -0.33 19.60
CA CYS A 203 0.57 0.23 19.21
C CYS A 203 0.46 1.65 18.63
N LEU A 204 -0.74 2.05 18.21
CA LEU A 204 -0.98 3.36 17.59
C LEU A 204 -1.43 4.41 18.62
N GLN A 205 -1.11 5.67 18.31
CA GLN A 205 -1.65 6.83 18.99
C GLN A 205 -3.19 6.87 18.82
N PRO A 206 -3.94 7.38 19.82
CA PRO A 206 -5.37 7.62 19.70
C PRO A 206 -5.74 8.48 18.48
#